data_AF-A0AAU7N1J8-F1
#
_entry.id   AF-A0AAU7N1J8-F1
#
_cell.length_a   1.000
_cell.length_b   1.000
_cell.length_c   1.000
_cell.angle_alpha   90.00
_cell.angle_beta   90.00
_cell.angle_gamma   90.00
#
_symmetry.space_group_name_H-M   'P 1'
#
loop_
_entity.id
_entity.type
_entity.pdbx_description
1 polymer ?
#
loop_
_entity_poly.entity_id
_entity_poly.type
_entity_poly.pdbx_seq_one_letter_code
_entity_poly.pdbx_strand_id
1 'polypeptide(L)'
;MKISRLVYVCIAAFAIYACSDGEDGAMGPQGEQGIQGEPGEDGNANVRSYLFEDQEITQGYQSFSVPGITQDILDHGVVFGYFKNVTVPVDTWLTMPYNNSTNILNISRIALGEAVLFSTFDTTVNLRFVVVEGEEGVSSEGMTVKEELKKAGVDISDFYEVADYYGLEY
;
A
#
# COMPACT_ATOMS: atom_id res chain seq x y z
N MET A 1 26.15 -77.88 -17.71
CA MET A 1 26.73 -77.01 -18.75
C MET A 1 25.60 -76.51 -19.65
N LYS A 2 25.64 -75.23 -20.01
CA LYS A 2 24.71 -74.44 -20.86
C LYS A 2 23.62 -73.63 -20.13
N ILE A 3 24.01 -72.37 -19.93
CA ILE A 3 23.25 -71.14 -19.68
C ILE A 3 22.14 -70.98 -20.73
N SER A 4 20.98 -70.39 -20.36
CA SER A 4 20.42 -69.21 -21.04
C SER A 4 18.96 -68.91 -20.65
N ARG A 5 18.72 -67.60 -20.45
CA ARG A 5 17.47 -66.82 -20.61
C ARG A 5 16.63 -66.54 -19.36
N LEU A 6 16.26 -65.26 -19.31
CA LEU A 6 15.26 -64.60 -18.46
C LEU A 6 15.70 -64.19 -17.05
N VAL A 7 16.59 -63.20 -17.04
CA VAL A 7 16.59 -62.09 -16.09
C VAL A 7 15.26 -61.34 -16.21
N TYR A 8 14.18 -61.85 -15.62
CA TYR A 8 12.86 -61.21 -15.54
C TYR A 8 12.12 -61.71 -14.29
N VAL A 9 12.75 -61.59 -13.13
CA VAL A 9 12.09 -61.73 -11.82
C VAL A 9 12.12 -60.36 -11.16
N CYS A 10 11.11 -59.58 -11.55
CA CYS A 10 10.37 -58.63 -10.73
C CYS A 10 11.07 -58.13 -9.46
N ILE A 11 11.99 -57.17 -9.61
CA ILE A 11 12.30 -56.18 -8.57
C ILE A 11 11.07 -55.28 -8.45
N ALA A 12 10.05 -55.80 -7.79
CA ALA A 12 8.87 -55.07 -7.37
C ALA A 12 9.17 -54.45 -6.00
N ALA A 13 9.82 -53.29 -5.98
CA ALA A 13 9.83 -52.34 -4.85
C ALA A 13 10.67 -51.08 -5.15
N PHE A 14 10.47 -50.45 -6.31
CA PHE A 14 11.01 -49.10 -6.54
C PHE A 14 9.87 -48.11 -6.74
N ALA A 15 9.71 -47.26 -5.71
CA ALA A 15 9.13 -45.93 -5.74
C ALA A 15 7.76 -45.78 -6.40
N ILE A 16 6.71 -46.05 -5.62
CA ILE A 16 5.39 -45.45 -5.85
C ILE A 16 5.52 -43.93 -5.62
N TYR A 17 5.65 -43.21 -6.74
CA TYR A 17 5.19 -41.86 -7.03
C TYR A 17 4.88 -40.96 -5.81
N ALA A 18 5.85 -40.10 -5.49
CA ALA A 18 5.60 -38.79 -4.90
C ALA A 18 5.71 -37.73 -6.00
N CYS A 19 4.57 -37.22 -6.45
CA CYS A 19 4.35 -35.92 -7.15
C CYS A 19 2.84 -35.89 -7.46
N SER A 20 2.04 -35.09 -6.78
CA SER A 20 1.88 -33.63 -6.90
C SER A 20 0.52 -33.35 -7.54
N ASP A 21 -0.56 -33.49 -6.77
CA ASP A 21 -1.83 -32.81 -7.08
C ASP A 21 -1.82 -31.50 -6.29
N GLY A 22 -1.04 -30.56 -6.79
CA GLY A 22 -1.15 -29.16 -6.39
C GLY A 22 -1.40 -28.37 -7.65
N GLU A 23 -2.67 -28.14 -7.99
CA GLU A 23 -3.06 -27.08 -8.93
C GLU A 23 -4.46 -26.57 -8.56
N ASP A 24 -4.54 -25.75 -7.51
CA ASP A 24 -5.32 -24.53 -7.68
C ASP A 24 -4.46 -23.65 -8.58
N GLY A 25 -4.77 -23.62 -9.87
CA GLY A 25 -4.11 -22.72 -10.81
C GLY A 25 -4.21 -21.30 -10.27
N ALA A 26 -3.07 -20.68 -10.00
CA ALA A 26 -2.99 -19.34 -9.45
C ALA A 26 -3.87 -18.40 -10.28
N MET A 27 -4.67 -17.59 -9.60
CA MET A 27 -5.37 -16.46 -10.20
C MET A 27 -4.34 -15.64 -10.99
N GLY A 28 -4.60 -15.38 -12.27
CA GLY A 28 -3.68 -14.64 -13.13
C GLY A 28 -3.35 -13.25 -12.56
N PRO A 29 -2.21 -12.64 -12.94
CA PRO A 29 -1.87 -11.31 -12.46
C PRO A 29 -3.02 -10.33 -12.76
N GLN A 30 -3.42 -9.56 -11.75
CA GLN A 30 -4.38 -8.48 -11.92
C GLN A 30 -3.82 -7.47 -12.94
N GLY A 31 -4.65 -7.03 -13.89
CA GLY A 31 -4.25 -6.08 -14.92
C GLY A 31 -3.82 -4.73 -14.34
N GLU A 32 -3.00 -4.00 -15.09
CA GLU A 32 -2.56 -2.64 -14.71
C GLU A 32 -3.79 -1.75 -14.45
N GLN A 33 -3.92 -1.25 -13.23
CA GLN A 33 -4.89 -0.21 -12.91
C GLN A 33 -4.53 1.04 -13.73
N GLY A 34 -5.53 1.69 -14.31
CA GLY A 34 -5.33 2.81 -15.23
C GLY A 34 -4.49 3.94 -14.61
N ILE A 35 -3.71 4.62 -15.45
CA ILE A 35 -3.01 5.86 -15.08
C ILE A 35 -4.05 6.88 -14.61
N GLN A 36 -4.00 7.16 -13.32
CA GLN A 36 -4.79 8.17 -12.66
C GLN A 36 -4.36 9.57 -13.10
N GLY A 37 -5.29 10.52 -13.14
CA GLY A 37 -4.99 11.92 -13.48
C GLY A 37 -3.91 12.52 -12.58
N GLU A 38 -3.16 13.50 -13.12
CA GLU A 38 -2.13 14.21 -12.38
C GLU A 38 -2.71 14.80 -11.09
N PRO A 39 -2.14 14.49 -9.91
CA PRO A 39 -2.56 15.09 -8.65
C PRO A 39 -2.34 16.60 -8.68
N GLY A 40 -3.24 17.37 -8.06
CA GLY A 40 -3.00 18.79 -7.79
C GLY A 40 -1.89 18.95 -6.75
N GLU A 41 -0.83 19.69 -7.07
CA GLU A 41 0.30 19.94 -6.16
C GLU A 41 0.07 21.25 -5.38
N ASP A 42 -0.24 21.14 -4.08
CA ASP A 42 -0.19 22.26 -3.15
C ASP A 42 0.67 21.92 -1.93
N GLY A 43 1.44 22.90 -1.45
CA GLY A 43 2.19 22.85 -0.20
C GLY A 43 3.42 23.77 -0.13
N ASN A 44 4.01 23.88 1.06
CA ASN A 44 5.30 24.55 1.27
C ASN A 44 6.46 23.66 0.75
N ALA A 45 7.70 24.16 0.74
CA ALA A 45 8.85 23.42 0.17
C ALA A 45 9.04 22.00 0.73
N ASN A 46 8.50 21.69 1.91
CA ASN A 46 8.73 20.45 2.64
C ASN A 46 7.48 19.53 2.68
N VAL A 47 6.34 19.94 2.11
CA VAL A 47 5.09 19.15 2.14
C VAL A 47 4.37 19.18 0.81
N ARG A 48 3.87 18.03 0.36
CA ARG A 48 3.07 17.89 -0.86
C ARG A 48 1.83 17.05 -0.61
N SER A 49 0.69 17.47 -1.15
CA SER A 49 -0.56 16.70 -1.13
C SER A 49 -0.86 16.10 -2.50
N TYR A 50 -1.33 14.86 -2.54
CA TYR A 50 -1.71 14.13 -3.75
C TYR A 50 -3.17 13.68 -3.59
N LEU A 51 -4.08 14.27 -4.37
CA LEU A 51 -5.51 13.93 -4.36
C LEU A 51 -5.86 13.00 -5.53
N PHE A 52 -6.66 11.99 -5.22
CA PHE A 52 -7.04 10.91 -6.10
C PHE A 52 -8.54 10.66 -5.98
N GLU A 53 -9.32 11.23 -6.89
CA GLU A 53 -10.79 11.20 -6.80
C GLU A 53 -11.39 9.94 -7.43
N ASP A 54 -12.53 9.50 -6.90
CA ASP A 54 -13.38 8.44 -7.44
C ASP A 54 -12.63 7.11 -7.72
N GLN A 55 -11.73 6.72 -6.82
CA GLN A 55 -10.94 5.51 -6.97
C GLN A 55 -11.70 4.26 -6.52
N GLU A 56 -11.81 3.31 -7.44
CA GLU A 56 -12.30 1.96 -7.15
C GLU A 56 -11.20 1.15 -6.46
N ILE A 57 -11.41 0.90 -5.17
CA ILE A 57 -10.60 0.01 -4.35
C ILE A 57 -11.22 -1.37 -4.42
N THR A 58 -10.42 -2.36 -4.80
CA THR A 58 -10.80 -3.78 -4.77
C THR A 58 -10.02 -4.53 -3.70
N GLN A 59 -10.52 -5.68 -3.27
CA GLN A 59 -9.76 -6.60 -2.41
C GLN A 59 -8.38 -6.92 -3.01
N GLY A 60 -7.34 -6.87 -2.17
CA GLY A 60 -5.96 -7.12 -2.58
C GLY A 60 -5.10 -5.86 -2.54
N TYR A 61 -4.08 -5.84 -3.40
CA TYR A 61 -3.09 -4.76 -3.46
C TYR A 61 -3.33 -3.85 -4.66
N GLN A 62 -3.22 -2.54 -4.47
CA GLN A 62 -3.27 -1.55 -5.55
C GLN A 62 -2.17 -0.51 -5.38
N SER A 63 -1.55 -0.13 -6.49
CA SER A 63 -0.48 0.86 -6.54
C SER A 63 -1.01 2.23 -6.99
N PHE A 64 -0.52 3.27 -6.34
CA PHE A 64 -0.78 4.67 -6.67
C PHE A 64 0.53 5.39 -6.95
N SER A 65 0.60 6.12 -8.07
CA SER A 65 1.77 6.91 -8.42
C SER A 65 1.78 8.19 -7.61
N VAL A 66 2.72 8.31 -6.67
CA VAL A 66 2.91 9.48 -5.81
C VAL A 66 4.32 10.01 -6.04
N PRO A 67 4.58 10.76 -7.13
CA PRO A 67 5.91 11.19 -7.55
C PRO A 67 6.74 11.90 -6.47
N GLY A 68 6.08 12.55 -5.50
CA GLY A 68 6.75 13.24 -4.40
C GLY A 68 7.42 12.32 -3.38
N ILE A 69 7.21 11.01 -3.44
CA ILE A 69 7.91 10.04 -2.60
C ILE A 69 9.33 9.83 -3.14
N THR A 70 10.25 10.71 -2.73
CA THR A 70 11.68 10.65 -3.04
C THR A 70 12.43 9.73 -2.07
N GLN A 71 13.72 9.49 -2.32
CA GLN A 71 14.56 8.73 -1.39
C GLN A 71 14.66 9.42 -0.02
N ASP A 72 14.67 10.75 -0.01
CA ASP A 72 14.68 11.54 1.23
C ASP A 72 13.40 11.32 2.05
N ILE A 73 12.24 11.24 1.38
CA ILE A 73 10.98 10.84 2.03
C ILE A 73 11.07 9.44 2.63
N LEU A 74 11.69 8.49 1.93
CA LEU A 74 11.85 7.12 2.42
C LEU A 74 12.77 7.03 3.64
N ASP A 75 13.83 7.82 3.66
CA ASP A 75 14.86 7.77 4.69
C ASP A 75 14.51 8.62 5.92
N HIS A 76 13.82 9.74 5.71
CA HIS A 76 13.65 10.80 6.72
C HIS A 76 12.21 11.30 6.84
N GLY A 77 11.40 11.18 5.79
CA GLY A 77 10.05 11.72 5.74
C GLY A 77 8.96 10.83 6.35
N VAL A 78 7.72 11.27 6.12
CA VAL A 78 6.50 10.51 6.44
C VAL A 78 5.48 10.68 5.32
N VAL A 79 4.75 9.59 5.05
CA VAL A 79 3.58 9.61 4.15
C VAL A 79 2.35 9.32 4.99
N PHE A 80 1.45 10.31 5.08
CA PHE A 80 0.11 10.11 5.63
C PHE A 80 -0.85 9.72 4.52
N GLY A 81 -1.72 8.75 4.80
CA GLY A 81 -2.78 8.34 3.90
C GLY A 81 -4.14 8.66 4.50
N TYR A 82 -5.02 9.24 3.70
CA TYR A 82 -6.40 9.52 4.04
C TYR A 82 -7.32 9.03 2.93
N PHE A 83 -8.56 8.72 3.28
CA PHE A 83 -9.59 8.40 2.31
C PHE A 83 -10.95 8.97 2.73
N LYS A 84 -11.79 9.29 1.76
CA LYS A 84 -13.18 9.71 1.96
C LYS A 84 -14.07 8.80 1.11
N ASN A 85 -15.09 8.20 1.72
CA ASN A 85 -16.01 7.36 0.97
C ASN A 85 -16.87 8.20 0.02
N VAL A 86 -17.00 7.77 -1.24
CA VAL A 86 -17.87 8.45 -2.21
C VAL A 86 -19.28 7.87 -2.17
N THR A 87 -19.40 6.58 -1.84
CA THR A 87 -20.68 5.86 -1.81
C THR A 87 -21.54 6.23 -0.61
N VAL A 88 -20.91 6.53 0.52
CA VAL A 88 -21.57 6.96 1.76
C VAL A 88 -21.21 8.43 1.99
N PRO A 89 -22.16 9.37 1.94
CA PRO A 89 -21.90 10.80 2.03
C PRO A 89 -21.58 11.20 3.47
N VAL A 90 -20.40 10.81 3.94
CA VAL A 90 -19.75 11.37 5.13
C VAL A 90 -18.67 12.30 4.62
N ASP A 91 -18.83 13.60 4.89
CA ASP A 91 -17.88 14.61 4.43
C ASP A 91 -16.68 14.71 5.37
N THR A 92 -16.01 13.59 5.59
CA THR A 92 -14.90 13.48 6.54
C THR A 92 -13.85 12.55 5.97
N TRP A 93 -12.60 13.03 5.96
CA TRP A 93 -11.44 12.23 5.66
C TRP A 93 -11.14 11.29 6.83
N LEU A 94 -10.99 10.00 6.53
CA LEU A 94 -10.58 8.98 7.49
C LEU A 94 -9.10 8.67 7.26
N THR A 95 -8.35 8.50 8.34
CA THR A 95 -6.93 8.16 8.28
C THR A 95 -6.72 6.67 7.94
N MET A 96 -5.65 6.38 7.20
CA MET A 96 -5.10 5.05 7.03
C MET A 96 -3.97 4.80 8.05
N PRO A 97 -3.89 3.62 8.68
CA PRO A 97 -4.71 2.43 8.43
C PRO A 97 -6.13 2.56 9.01
N TYR A 98 -7.13 2.22 8.20
CA TYR A 98 -8.49 1.96 8.66
C TYR A 98 -8.61 0.48 8.98
N ASN A 99 -8.96 0.17 10.22
CA ASN A 99 -9.13 -1.20 10.68
C ASN A 99 -10.35 -1.26 11.60
N ASN A 100 -11.34 -2.04 11.18
CA ASN A 100 -12.42 -2.49 12.05
C ASN A 100 -12.46 -4.02 12.06
N SER A 101 -13.48 -4.62 12.68
CA SER A 101 -13.56 -6.08 12.85
C SER A 101 -13.51 -6.91 11.56
N THR A 102 -13.79 -6.33 10.38
CA THR A 102 -13.82 -7.05 9.10
C THR A 102 -13.10 -6.33 7.95
N ASN A 103 -12.98 -5.00 8.03
CA ASN A 103 -12.50 -4.17 6.95
C ASN A 103 -11.15 -3.57 7.30
N ILE A 104 -10.19 -3.77 6.41
CA ILE A 104 -8.87 -3.18 6.48
C ILE A 104 -8.65 -2.40 5.18
N LEU A 105 -8.22 -1.15 5.31
CA LEU A 105 -7.65 -0.35 4.23
C LEU A 105 -6.41 0.34 4.77
N ASN A 106 -5.23 -0.01 4.27
CA ASN A 106 -3.99 0.58 4.73
C ASN A 106 -2.97 0.71 3.61
N ILE A 107 -1.99 1.59 3.83
CA ILE A 107 -0.76 1.58 3.05
C ILE A 107 0.03 0.34 3.46
N SER A 108 0.23 -0.61 2.55
CA SER A 108 1.01 -1.82 2.80
C SER A 108 2.50 -1.62 2.56
N ARG A 109 2.85 -0.75 1.61
CA ARG A 109 4.22 -0.45 1.24
C ARG A 109 4.32 0.95 0.66
N ILE A 110 5.43 1.61 0.95
CA ILE A 110 5.87 2.84 0.29
C ILE A 110 7.16 2.54 -0.47
N ALA A 111 7.27 3.04 -1.70
CA ALA A 111 8.45 2.93 -2.55
C ALA A 111 8.67 4.25 -3.32
N LEU A 112 9.79 4.40 -4.01
CA LEU A 112 10.08 5.59 -4.80
C LEU A 112 8.94 5.88 -5.80
N GLY A 113 8.31 7.04 -5.65
CA GLY A 113 7.21 7.47 -6.49
C GLY A 113 5.90 6.67 -6.34
N GLU A 114 5.77 5.79 -5.33
CA GLU A 114 4.67 4.83 -5.26
C GLU A 114 4.19 4.58 -3.82
N ALA A 115 2.87 4.59 -3.64
CA ALA A 115 2.20 4.05 -2.46
C ALA A 115 1.35 2.83 -2.84
N VAL A 116 1.58 1.71 -2.17
CA VAL A 116 0.80 0.48 -2.38
C VAL A 116 -0.19 0.35 -1.22
N LEU A 117 -1.48 0.28 -1.55
CA LEU A 117 -2.55 0.02 -0.61
C LEU A 117 -2.85 -1.48 -0.55
N PHE A 118 -3.36 -1.92 0.59
CA PHE A 118 -3.99 -3.22 0.79
C PHE A 118 -5.42 -3.01 1.28
N SER A 119 -6.39 -3.69 0.68
CA SER A 119 -7.80 -3.69 1.08
C SER A 119 -8.36 -5.10 1.26
N THR A 120 -9.26 -5.28 2.22
CA THR A 120 -10.06 -6.51 2.40
C THR A 120 -11.50 -6.37 1.91
N PHE A 121 -11.85 -5.24 1.28
CA PHE A 121 -13.21 -4.97 0.80
C PHE A 121 -13.20 -4.10 -0.46
N ASP A 122 -14.33 -4.08 -1.17
CA ASP A 122 -14.50 -3.26 -2.36
C ASP A 122 -15.22 -1.95 -2.01
N THR A 123 -14.76 -0.82 -2.55
CA THR A 123 -15.39 0.48 -2.33
C THR A 123 -14.94 1.52 -3.36
N THR A 124 -15.64 2.66 -3.43
CA THR A 124 -15.20 3.85 -4.18
C THR A 124 -14.87 4.96 -3.20
N VAL A 125 -13.65 5.49 -3.28
CA VAL A 125 -13.14 6.50 -2.34
C VAL A 125 -12.37 7.59 -3.07
N ASN A 126 -12.38 8.78 -2.51
CA ASN A 126 -11.30 9.74 -2.76
C ASN A 126 -10.14 9.36 -1.84
N LEU A 127 -8.93 9.25 -2.38
CA LEU A 127 -7.71 9.03 -1.62
C LEU A 127 -6.91 10.32 -1.57
N ARG A 128 -6.20 10.53 -0.47
CA ARG A 128 -5.24 11.62 -0.35
C ARG A 128 -3.98 11.12 0.33
N PHE A 129 -2.83 11.39 -0.28
CA PHE A 129 -1.53 11.18 0.34
C PHE A 129 -0.91 12.53 0.67
N VAL A 130 -0.45 12.70 1.91
CA VAL A 130 0.32 13.86 2.33
C VAL A 130 1.75 13.39 2.58
N VAL A 131 2.67 13.89 1.76
CA VAL A 131 4.09 13.55 1.79
C VAL A 131 4.82 14.69 2.48
N VAL A 132 5.49 14.40 3.59
CA VAL A 132 6.21 15.39 4.40
C VAL A 132 7.67 14.99 4.48
N GLU A 133 8.55 15.92 4.11
CA GLU A 133 10.01 15.79 4.25
C GLU A 133 10.40 15.87 5.74
N GLY A 134 11.40 15.08 6.13
CA GLY A 134 11.97 15.11 7.48
C GLY A 134 13.12 16.12 7.58
N GLU A 135 13.49 16.52 8.79
CA GLU A 135 14.66 17.39 8.97
C GLU A 135 15.99 16.60 8.84
N GLU A 136 16.88 17.09 7.97
CA GLU A 136 18.24 16.54 7.81
C GLU A 136 18.99 16.53 9.16
N GLY A 137 19.60 15.38 9.51
CA GLY A 137 20.50 15.26 10.65
C GLY A 137 19.86 14.89 11.99
N VAL A 138 18.53 14.69 12.04
CA VAL A 138 17.84 14.14 13.21
C VAL A 138 17.51 12.67 12.95
N SER A 139 18.41 11.78 13.35
CA SER A 139 18.29 10.35 13.11
C SER A 139 17.18 9.69 13.95
N SER A 140 15.99 9.52 13.37
CA SER A 140 15.13 8.31 13.47
C SER A 140 13.85 8.46 12.62
N GLU A 141 13.75 7.62 11.59
CA GLU A 141 12.64 7.44 10.62
C GLU A 141 11.25 7.91 11.11
N GLY A 142 10.63 8.88 10.43
CA GLY A 142 9.19 9.23 10.47
C GLY A 142 8.54 9.58 11.83
N MET A 143 9.21 9.30 12.94
CA MET A 143 8.76 9.56 14.31
C MET A 143 8.95 11.04 14.62
N THR A 144 9.98 11.69 14.08
CA THR A 144 10.26 13.12 14.26
C THR A 144 9.10 13.99 13.79
N VAL A 145 8.66 13.84 12.54
CA VAL A 145 7.53 14.62 11.99
C VAL A 145 6.24 14.35 12.77
N LYS A 146 5.94 13.09 13.09
CA LYS A 146 4.75 12.75 13.89
C LYS A 146 4.83 13.30 15.32
N GLU A 147 6.02 13.31 15.92
CA GLU A 147 6.27 13.90 17.24
C GLU A 147 6.19 15.42 17.23
N GLU A 148 6.67 16.07 16.17
CA GLU A 148 6.57 17.52 15.96
C GLU A 148 5.11 17.94 15.87
N LEU A 149 4.33 17.27 15.00
CA LEU A 149 2.89 17.48 14.90
C LEU A 149 2.19 17.27 16.24
N LYS A 150 2.54 16.20 16.96
CA LYS A 150 2.00 15.94 18.29
C LYS A 150 2.39 17.02 19.31
N LYS A 151 3.62 17.54 19.28
CA LYS A 151 4.09 18.64 20.15
C LYS A 151 3.38 19.96 19.81
N ALA A 152 3.08 20.18 18.54
CA ALA A 152 2.28 21.31 18.06
C ALA A 152 0.78 21.16 18.38
N GLY A 153 0.35 19.99 18.84
CA GLY A 153 -1.05 19.72 19.19
C GLY A 153 -1.92 19.33 17.99
N VAL A 154 -1.31 18.94 16.87
CA VAL A 154 -2.01 18.51 15.66
C VAL A 154 -2.40 17.03 15.78
N ASP A 155 -3.68 16.73 15.60
CA ASP A 155 -4.18 15.37 15.45
C ASP A 155 -3.93 14.86 14.02
N ILE A 156 -2.92 14.02 13.86
CA ILE A 156 -2.56 13.43 12.55
C ILE A 156 -3.65 12.54 11.94
N SER A 157 -4.65 12.12 12.73
CA SER A 157 -5.79 11.36 12.24
C SER A 157 -6.86 12.25 11.58
N ASP A 158 -6.85 13.56 11.87
CA ASP A 158 -7.67 14.56 11.20
C ASP A 158 -6.87 15.22 10.07
N PHE A 159 -7.30 14.98 8.83
CA PHE A 159 -6.67 15.58 7.67
C PHE A 159 -6.71 17.11 7.70
N TYR A 160 -7.80 17.71 8.20
CA TYR A 160 -7.96 19.16 8.18
C TYR A 160 -6.97 19.84 9.13
N GLU A 161 -6.69 19.25 10.29
CA GLU A 161 -5.65 19.78 11.19
C GLU A 161 -4.25 19.69 10.58
N VAL A 162 -3.94 18.58 9.89
CA VAL A 162 -2.66 18.42 9.16
C VAL A 162 -2.56 19.43 8.01
N ALA A 163 -3.65 19.62 7.27
CA ALA A 163 -3.70 20.57 6.17
C ALA A 163 -3.55 22.02 6.65
N ASP A 164 -4.25 22.41 7.71
CA ASP A 164 -4.16 23.74 8.32
C ASP A 164 -2.74 24.00 8.86
N TYR A 165 -2.11 23.01 9.51
CA TYR A 165 -0.76 23.14 10.04
C TYR A 165 0.28 23.41 8.94
N TYR A 166 0.15 22.73 7.80
CA TYR A 166 1.10 22.87 6.68
C TYR A 166 0.69 23.89 5.61
N GLY A 167 -0.52 24.46 5.70
CA GLY A 167 -1.07 25.40 4.73
C GLY A 167 -1.43 24.74 3.39
N LEU A 168 -1.96 23.52 3.42
CA LEU A 168 -2.40 22.80 2.23
C LEU A 168 -3.80 23.26 1.82
N GLU A 169 -4.06 23.34 0.51
CA GLU A 169 -5.42 23.58 0.00
C GLU A 169 -6.25 22.28 0.02
N TYR A 170 -7.53 22.40 0.36
CA TYR A 170 -8.46 21.28 0.45
C TYR A 170 -9.93 21.67 0.23
#